data_AF-A0A0P7N5Z9-F1
#
_entry.id   AF-A0A0P7N5Z9-F1
#
_cell.length_a   1.000
_cell.length_b   1.000
_cell.length_c   1.000
_cell.angle_alpha   90.00
_cell.angle_beta   90.00
_cell.angle_gamma   90.00
#
_symmetry.space_group_name_H-M   'P 1'
#
loop_
_entity.id
_entity.type
_entity.pdbx_description
1 polymer ?
#
loop_
_entity_poly.entity_id
_entity_poly.type
_entity_poly.pdbx_seq_one_letter_code
_entity_poly.pdbx_strand_id
1 'polypeptide(L)'
;MYYTVLSIGLLLVLSQALLLIFMYQDKELLSFDGFKSLFGFLIGVLILAVTLPSLKSNILKDYDVISGNCTIEVDSFGRSASATFEMVETGEQYDFYDIPELDAYGRSIPYYCKVTVTKDHTFNIGYEIYDANSRKLILKKN
;
A
#
# COMPACT_ATOMS: atom_id res chain seq x y z
N MET A 1 1.14 6.26 5.41
CA MET A 1 2.27 6.90 4.70
C MET A 1 1.98 7.19 3.23
N TYR A 2 1.33 6.28 2.50
CA TYR A 2 0.97 6.53 1.10
C TYR A 2 0.09 7.80 0.90
N TYR A 3 -1.05 7.90 1.60
CA TYR A 3 -1.95 9.06 1.47
C TYR A 3 -1.34 10.40 1.90
N THR A 4 -0.37 10.36 2.83
CA THR A 4 0.38 11.54 3.23
C THR A 4 1.33 11.99 2.13
N VAL A 5 2.03 11.06 1.48
CA VAL A 5 2.92 11.37 0.34
C VAL A 5 2.12 11.86 -0.87
N LEU A 6 0.98 11.23 -1.17
CA LEU A 6 0.05 11.67 -2.21
C LEU A 6 -0.44 13.11 -1.97
N SER A 7 -0.87 13.41 -0.74
CA SER A 7 -1.31 14.76 -0.35
C SER A 7 -0.19 15.80 -0.49
N ILE A 8 1.03 15.46 -0.06
CA ILE A 8 2.20 16.34 -0.21
C ILE A 8 2.49 16.60 -1.68
N GLY A 9 2.51 15.56 -2.52
CA GLY A 9 2.72 15.69 -3.97
C GLY A 9 1.68 16.62 -4.60
N LEU A 10 0.40 16.46 -4.24
CA LEU A 10 -0.68 17.29 -4.76
C LEU A 10 -0.53 18.77 -4.35
N LEU A 11 -0.27 19.04 -3.07
CA LEU A 11 -0.06 20.41 -2.59
C LEU A 11 1.16 21.07 -3.22
N LEU A 12 2.22 20.30 -3.47
CA LEU A 12 3.43 20.78 -4.12
C LEU A 12 3.15 21.17 -5.57
N VAL A 13 2.43 20.32 -6.32
CA VAL A 13 2.02 20.65 -7.70
C VAL A 13 1.13 21.88 -7.75
N LEU A 14 0.12 21.98 -6.88
CA LEU A 14 -0.81 23.12 -6.86
C LEU A 14 -0.10 24.43 -6.49
N SER A 15 0.76 24.40 -5.46
CA SER A 15 1.49 25.60 -5.04
C SER A 15 2.49 26.07 -6.10
N GLN A 16 3.24 25.16 -6.71
CA GLN A 16 4.20 25.50 -7.78
C GLN A 16 3.50 25.94 -9.06
N ALA A 17 2.35 25.36 -9.41
CA ALA A 17 1.55 25.82 -10.53
C ALA A 17 1.10 27.28 -10.35
N LEU A 18 0.64 27.64 -9.15
CA LEU A 18 0.27 29.03 -8.84
C LEU A 18 1.46 29.97 -8.95
N LEU A 19 2.61 29.60 -8.40
CA LEU A 19 3.84 30.41 -8.51
C LEU A 19 4.26 30.62 -9.96
N LEU A 20 4.25 29.56 -10.78
CA LEU A 20 4.57 29.64 -12.20
C LEU A 20 3.62 30.58 -12.97
N ILE A 21 2.33 30.61 -12.60
CA ILE A 21 1.35 31.53 -13.19
C ILE A 21 1.69 32.99 -12.86
N PHE A 22 2.01 33.29 -11.60
CA PHE A 22 2.43 34.65 -11.21
C PHE A 22 3.73 35.07 -11.92
N MET A 23 4.73 34.20 -11.94
CA MET A 23 6.01 34.47 -12.62
C MET A 23 5.86 34.62 -14.15
N TYR A 24 4.85 33.98 -14.76
CA TYR A 24 4.52 34.20 -16.17
C TYR A 24 4.00 35.61 -16.42
N GLN A 25 3.15 36.13 -15.53
CA GLN A 25 2.62 37.51 -15.64
C GLN A 25 3.72 38.55 -15.48
N ASP A 26 4.65 38.33 -14.55
CA ASP A 26 5.75 39.25 -14.26
C ASP A 26 6.94 39.10 -15.24
N LYS A 27 6.86 38.19 -16.23
CA LYS A 27 7.92 37.85 -17.20
C LYS A 27 9.23 37.36 -16.57
N GLU A 28 9.19 36.92 -15.32
CA GLU A 28 10.35 36.42 -14.57
C GLU A 28 10.60 34.92 -14.78
N LEU A 29 9.91 34.29 -15.72
CA LEU A 29 10.02 32.85 -15.99
C LEU A 29 11.44 32.38 -16.36
N LEU A 30 12.23 33.22 -17.02
CA LEU A 30 13.63 32.91 -17.38
C LEU A 30 14.63 33.19 -16.25
N SER A 31 14.16 33.62 -15.08
CA SER A 31 15.01 33.82 -13.92
C SER A 31 15.44 32.48 -13.29
N PHE A 32 16.46 32.53 -12.44
CA PHE A 32 16.90 31.39 -11.64
C PHE A 32 15.77 30.86 -10.73
N ASP A 33 14.92 31.76 -10.22
CA ASP A 33 13.77 31.40 -9.41
C ASP A 33 12.69 30.70 -10.24
N GLY A 34 12.52 31.10 -11.50
CA GLY A 34 11.62 30.44 -12.45
C GLY A 34 12.04 29.00 -12.70
N PHE A 35 13.34 28.78 -12.94
CA PHE A 35 13.91 27.43 -13.08
C PHE A 35 13.69 26.57 -11.83
N LYS A 36 13.92 27.14 -10.64
CA LYS A 36 13.72 26.44 -9.36
C LYS A 36 12.25 26.05 -9.13
N SER A 37 11.32 26.93 -9.47
CA SER A 37 9.88 26.64 -9.39
C SER A 37 9.46 25.54 -10.37
N LEU A 38 9.96 25.59 -11.61
CA LEU A 38 9.73 24.57 -12.63
C LEU A 38 10.26 23.20 -12.20
N PHE A 39 11.46 23.17 -11.60
CA PHE A 39 12.04 21.95 -11.05
C PHE A 39 11.19 21.40 -9.88
N GLY A 40 10.74 22.28 -8.98
CA GLY A 40 9.82 21.90 -7.90
C GLY A 40 8.52 21.30 -8.43
N PHE A 41 7.93 21.93 -9.45
CA PHE A 41 6.72 21.42 -10.12
C PHE A 41 6.93 20.02 -10.69
N LEU A 42 8.04 19.79 -11.41
CA LEU A 42 8.39 18.48 -11.96
C LEU A 42 8.56 17.41 -10.87
N ILE A 43 9.19 17.75 -9.74
CA ILE A 43 9.29 16.84 -8.59
C ILE A 43 7.90 16.47 -8.06
N GLY A 44 7.02 17.46 -7.90
CA GLY A 44 5.64 17.21 -7.46
C GLY A 44 4.90 16.27 -8.41
N VAL A 45 5.03 16.49 -9.72
CA VAL A 45 4.44 15.63 -10.75
C VAL A 45 5.02 14.22 -10.68
N LEU A 46 6.34 14.07 -10.47
CA LEU A 46 6.98 12.76 -10.35
C LEU A 46 6.48 11.99 -9.12
N ILE A 47 6.33 12.65 -7.97
CA ILE A 47 5.74 12.06 -6.75
C ILE A 47 4.31 11.59 -7.03
N LEU A 48 3.51 12.41 -7.71
CA LEU A 48 2.16 12.02 -8.12
C LEU A 48 2.18 10.85 -9.11
N ALA A 49 3.08 10.84 -10.08
CA ALA A 49 3.16 9.77 -11.08
C ALA A 49 3.48 8.41 -10.46
N VAL A 50 4.28 8.37 -9.39
CA VAL A 50 4.57 7.14 -8.65
C VAL A 50 3.40 6.73 -7.76
N THR A 51 2.66 7.68 -7.19
CA THR A 51 1.55 7.38 -6.27
C THR A 51 0.24 7.07 -7.00
N LEU A 52 -0.06 7.71 -8.13
CA LEU A 52 -1.32 7.57 -8.88
C LEU A 52 -1.68 6.12 -9.31
N PRO A 53 -0.74 5.26 -9.76
CA PRO A 53 -1.05 3.86 -10.09
C PRO A 53 -1.68 3.10 -8.92
N SER A 54 -1.13 3.28 -7.72
CA SER A 54 -1.66 2.68 -6.48
C SER A 54 -2.99 3.30 -6.05
N LEU A 55 -3.28 4.55 -6.43
CA LEU A 55 -4.58 5.17 -6.18
C LEU A 55 -5.63 4.54 -7.10
N LYS A 56 -5.24 4.33 -8.37
CA LYS A 56 -6.09 3.71 -9.38
C LYS A 56 -6.46 2.28 -8.99
N SER A 57 -5.52 1.45 -8.54
CA SER A 57 -5.81 0.08 -8.09
C SER A 57 -6.79 0.04 -6.91
N ASN A 58 -6.61 0.94 -5.93
CA ASN A 58 -7.51 1.08 -4.79
C ASN A 58 -8.92 1.55 -5.16
N ILE A 59 -9.06 2.56 -6.03
CA ILE A 59 -10.36 3.13 -6.43
C ILE A 59 -11.13 2.17 -7.34
N LEU A 60 -10.46 1.55 -8.32
CA LEU A 60 -11.09 0.63 -9.25
C LEU A 60 -11.39 -0.74 -8.63
N LYS A 61 -10.90 -0.99 -7.41
CA LYS A 61 -11.00 -2.29 -6.73
C LYS A 61 -10.41 -3.42 -7.58
N ASP A 62 -9.33 -3.12 -8.29
CA ASP A 62 -8.54 -4.10 -9.03
C ASP A 62 -7.70 -4.87 -8.02
N TYR A 63 -8.29 -5.92 -7.47
CA TYR A 63 -7.66 -6.80 -6.49
C TYR A 63 -7.15 -8.07 -7.13
N ASP A 64 -6.03 -8.56 -6.60
CA ASP A 64 -5.52 -9.89 -6.87
C ASP A 64 -5.70 -10.78 -5.64
N VAL A 65 -5.92 -12.07 -5.86
CA VAL A 65 -6.12 -13.04 -4.78
C VAL A 65 -4.99 -14.05 -4.84
N ILE A 66 -4.13 -13.98 -3.84
CA ILE A 66 -2.97 -14.85 -3.71
C ILE A 66 -3.37 -15.98 -2.77
N SER A 67 -3.39 -17.20 -3.31
CA SER A 67 -3.87 -18.38 -2.59
C SER A 67 -2.78 -19.43 -2.47
N GLY A 68 -2.58 -19.97 -1.27
CA GLY A 68 -1.55 -20.96 -1.04
C GLY A 68 -1.51 -21.46 0.40
N ASN A 69 -0.63 -22.42 0.66
CA ASN A 69 -0.32 -22.78 2.03
C ASN A 69 0.47 -21.64 2.68
N CYS A 70 0.11 -21.28 3.90
CA CYS A 70 0.65 -20.14 4.63
C CYS A 70 0.93 -20.51 6.09
N THR A 71 1.81 -19.75 6.73
CA THR A 71 1.99 -19.77 8.18
C THR A 71 1.70 -18.38 8.73
N ILE A 72 1.09 -18.31 9.91
CA ILE A 72 0.67 -17.05 10.51
C ILE A 72 1.49 -16.85 11.79
N GLU A 73 2.29 -15.80 11.82
CA GLU A 73 3.02 -15.36 13.00
C GLU A 73 2.30 -14.18 13.62
N VAL A 74 2.26 -14.11 14.95
CA VAL A 74 1.69 -12.98 15.68
C VAL A 74 2.79 -12.29 16.43
N ASP A 75 3.04 -11.04 16.05
CA ASP A 75 3.99 -10.17 16.71
C ASP A 75 3.23 -9.17 17.59
N SER A 76 3.40 -9.31 18.90
CA SER A 76 2.89 -8.37 19.89
C SER A 76 4.03 -7.48 20.40
N PHE A 77 4.36 -6.42 19.65
CA PHE A 77 5.31 -5.39 20.10
C PHE A 77 4.57 -4.17 20.69
N GLY A 78 4.53 -4.09 22.02
CA GLY A 78 4.01 -2.92 22.74
C GLY A 78 2.48 -2.84 22.75
N ARG A 79 1.89 -1.72 22.25
CA ARG A 79 0.42 -1.47 22.25
C ARG A 79 -0.29 -1.91 20.96
N SER A 80 0.45 -2.33 19.95
CA SER A 80 -0.08 -2.81 18.67
C SER A 80 0.30 -4.26 18.50
N ALA A 81 -0.66 -5.07 18.05
CA ALA A 81 -0.41 -6.44 17.68
C ALA A 81 -0.71 -6.60 16.19
N SER A 82 0.16 -7.32 15.49
CA SER A 82 0.04 -7.59 14.07
C SER A 82 0.18 -9.08 13.81
N ALA A 83 -0.49 -9.55 12.76
CA ALA A 83 -0.34 -10.89 12.24
C ALA A 83 0.35 -10.83 10.87
N THR A 84 1.42 -11.61 10.71
CA THR A 84 2.16 -11.74 9.46
C THR A 84 1.85 -13.08 8.84
N PHE A 85 1.35 -13.05 7.61
CA PHE A 85 0.99 -14.22 6.83
C PHE A 85 2.13 -14.48 5.85
N GLU A 86 2.87 -15.56 6.05
CA GLU A 86 3.96 -15.97 5.16
C GLU A 86 3.49 -17.10 4.25
N MET A 87 3.51 -16.88 2.94
CA MET A 87 3.19 -17.90 1.94
C MET A 87 4.35 -18.88 1.81
N VAL A 88 4.09 -20.16 2.06
CA VAL A 88 5.13 -21.20 2.10
C VAL A 88 5.81 -21.41 0.74
N GLU A 89 5.06 -21.26 -0.35
CA GLU A 89 5.55 -21.52 -1.70
C GLU A 89 6.38 -20.37 -2.28
N THR A 90 5.95 -19.13 -2.05
CA THR A 90 6.60 -17.93 -2.63
C THR A 90 7.52 -17.21 -1.64
N GLY A 91 7.35 -17.45 -0.33
CA GLY A 91 8.02 -16.69 0.72
C GLY A 91 7.48 -15.26 0.88
N GLU A 92 6.38 -14.92 0.21
CA GLU A 92 5.77 -13.60 0.30
C GLU A 92 5.10 -13.42 1.66
N GLN A 93 5.28 -12.23 2.26
CA GLN A 93 4.76 -11.90 3.58
C GLN A 93 3.72 -10.79 3.48
N TYR A 94 2.60 -10.98 4.18
CA TYR A 94 1.50 -10.02 4.24
C TYR A 94 1.15 -9.70 5.68
N ASP A 95 1.36 -8.43 6.05
CA ASP A 95 1.06 -7.95 7.40
C ASP A 95 -0.35 -7.41 7.53
N PHE A 96 -1.01 -7.81 8.62
CA PHE A 96 -2.33 -7.33 9.03
C PHE A 96 -2.26 -6.78 10.46
N TYR A 97 -2.92 -5.66 10.70
CA TYR A 97 -2.95 -4.99 12.02
C TYR A 97 -4.00 -5.56 12.97
N ASP A 98 -4.56 -6.72 12.63
CA ASP A 98 -5.49 -7.47 13.45
C ASP A 98 -4.99 -8.91 13.59
N ILE A 99 -5.17 -9.47 14.78
CA ILE A 99 -4.84 -10.86 15.03
C ILE A 99 -6.07 -11.70 14.66
N PRO A 100 -5.97 -12.61 13.68
CA PRO A 100 -7.05 -13.53 13.36
C PRO A 100 -7.25 -14.50 14.51
N GLU A 101 -8.46 -14.68 15.04
CA GLU A 101 -8.72 -15.62 16.14
C GLU A 101 -8.59 -17.08 15.66
N LEU A 102 -7.42 -17.69 15.90
CA LEU A 102 -7.11 -19.08 15.55
C LEU A 102 -6.73 -19.91 16.78
N ASP A 103 -6.86 -21.23 16.65
CA ASP A 103 -6.49 -22.19 17.70
C ASP A 103 -4.98 -22.24 17.96
N ALA A 104 -4.15 -21.96 16.94
CA ALA A 104 -2.69 -21.95 17.05
C ALA A 104 -2.02 -21.05 15.99
N TYR A 105 -0.85 -20.51 16.33
CA TYR A 105 -0.01 -19.67 15.45
C TYR A 105 1.43 -20.20 15.42
N GLY A 106 2.22 -19.73 14.45
CA GLY A 106 3.65 -19.99 14.32
C GLY A 106 4.04 -20.74 13.03
N ARG A 107 5.33 -20.73 12.69
CA ARG A 107 5.90 -21.32 11.45
C ARG A 107 5.63 -22.80 11.26
N SER A 108 5.32 -23.52 12.33
CA SER A 108 5.08 -24.96 12.28
C SER A 108 3.61 -25.32 12.10
N ILE A 109 2.70 -24.33 12.07
CA ILE A 109 1.26 -24.54 11.93
C ILE A 109 0.82 -24.06 10.53
N PRO A 110 0.73 -24.96 9.54
CA PRO A 110 0.30 -24.59 8.20
C PRO A 110 -1.21 -24.39 8.14
N TYR A 111 -1.63 -23.33 7.47
CA TYR A 111 -3.00 -23.08 7.04
C TYR A 111 -3.05 -22.96 5.52
N TYR A 112 -4.25 -22.85 4.97
CA TYR A 112 -4.43 -22.40 3.59
C TYR A 112 -5.03 -21.00 3.60
N CYS A 113 -4.29 -20.04 3.06
CA CYS A 113 -4.71 -18.65 3.04
C CYS A 113 -5.10 -18.24 1.63
N LYS A 114 -6.10 -17.36 1.55
CA LYS A 114 -6.32 -16.50 0.39
C LYS A 114 -6.18 -15.06 0.85
N VAL A 115 -5.11 -14.41 0.45
CA VAL A 115 -4.86 -13.01 0.77
C VAL A 115 -5.31 -12.18 -0.43
N THR A 116 -6.20 -11.23 -0.19
CA THR A 116 -6.64 -10.26 -1.20
C THR A 116 -5.76 -9.04 -1.08
N VAL A 117 -5.04 -8.72 -2.15
CA VAL A 117 -4.15 -7.56 -2.22
C VAL A 117 -4.55 -6.67 -3.40
N THR A 118 -4.09 -5.43 -3.42
CA THR A 118 -4.17 -4.63 -4.65
C THR A 118 -3.27 -5.24 -5.73
N LYS A 119 -3.62 -5.04 -7.00
CA LYS A 119 -2.85 -5.58 -8.14
C LYS A 119 -1.36 -5.18 -8.16
N ASP A 120 -1.02 -4.05 -7.55
CA ASP A 120 0.36 -3.59 -7.34
C ASP A 120 1.01 -4.12 -6.06
N HIS A 121 0.37 -5.08 -5.38
CA HIS A 121 0.79 -5.76 -4.14
C HIS A 121 1.19 -4.79 -3.01
N THR A 122 0.69 -3.56 -3.06
CA THR A 122 1.09 -2.48 -2.16
C THR A 122 0.17 -2.41 -0.94
N PHE A 123 -1.08 -2.87 -1.06
CA PHE A 123 -2.04 -2.86 0.03
C PHE A 123 -2.68 -4.22 0.22
N ASN A 124 -2.70 -4.67 1.48
CA ASN A 124 -3.43 -5.85 1.91
C ASN A 124 -4.87 -5.44 2.21
N ILE A 125 -5.82 -5.99 1.46
CA ILE A 125 -7.25 -5.65 1.55
C ILE A 125 -7.94 -6.54 2.56
N GLY A 126 -7.70 -7.84 2.49
CA GLY A 126 -8.35 -8.81 3.35
C GLY A 126 -7.75 -10.19 3.21
N TYR A 127 -8.28 -11.12 3.98
CA TYR A 127 -7.80 -12.50 3.99
C TYR A 127 -8.92 -13.49 4.29
N GLU A 128 -8.75 -14.70 3.80
CA GLU A 128 -9.54 -15.87 4.17
C GLU A 128 -8.59 -16.97 4.62
N ILE A 129 -8.90 -17.59 5.75
CA ILE A 129 -8.09 -18.65 6.36
C ILE A 129 -8.92 -19.93 6.35
N TYR A 130 -8.30 -20.99 5.87
CA TYR A 130 -8.89 -22.31 5.75
C TYR A 130 -8.01 -23.34 6.47
N ASP A 131 -8.66 -24.40 6.96
CA ASP A 131 -7.95 -25.57 7.47
C ASP A 131 -7.09 -26.19 6.35
N ALA A 132 -5.82 -26.48 6.65
CA ALA A 132 -4.87 -26.93 5.64
C ALA A 132 -5.31 -28.23 4.95
N ASN A 133 -5.92 -29.16 5.70
CA ASN A 133 -6.27 -30.49 5.22
C ASN A 133 -7.67 -30.54 4.60
N SER A 134 -8.68 -30.08 5.34
CA SER A 134 -10.08 -30.17 4.97
C SER A 134 -10.55 -29.04 4.05
N ARG A 135 -9.73 -27.98 3.91
CA ARG A 135 -10.07 -26.74 3.17
C ARG A 135 -11.38 -26.10 3.64
N LYS A 136 -11.80 -26.37 4.87
CA LYS A 136 -12.96 -25.71 5.49
C LYS A 136 -12.57 -24.30 5.88
N LEU A 137 -13.44 -23.35 5.58
CA LEU A 137 -13.26 -21.94 5.96
C LEU A 137 -13.28 -21.84 7.49
N ILE A 138 -12.23 -21.25 8.05
CA ILE A 138 -12.11 -20.96 9.48
C ILE A 138 -12.52 -19.51 9.73
N LEU A 139 -11.88 -18.58 9.01
CA LEU A 139 -12.06 -17.15 9.22
C LEU A 139 -12.04 -16.42 7.88
N LYS A 140 -12.86 -15.37 7.76
CA LYS A 140 -12.86 -14.46 6.61
C LYS A 140 -12.92 -13.02 7.09
N LYS A 141 -12.04 -12.20 6.54
CA LYS A 141 -12.01 -10.76 6.72
C LYS A 141 -11.97 -10.06 5.36
N ASN A 142 -12.90 -9.13 5.16
CA ASN A 142 -13.00 -8.26 3.99
C ASN A 142 -12.46 -6.86 4.28
#